data_AF-A0A6J4G2M3-F1
#
_entry.id   AF-A0A6J4G2M3-F1
#
_cell.length_a   1.000
_cell.length_b   1.000
_cell.length_c   1.000
_cell.angle_alpha   90.00
_cell.angle_beta   90.00
_cell.angle_gamma   90.00
#
_symmetry.space_group_name_H-M   'P 1'
#
loop_
_entity.id
_entity.type
_entity.pdbx_description
1 polymer ?
#
loop_
_entity_poly.entity_id
_entity_poly.type
_entity_poly.pdbx_seq_one_letter_code
_entity_poly.pdbx_strand_id
1 'polypeptide(L)'
;MLRDQDRIFTNLYGLHDWGLKGAQARGDWDGTKAILERGRDAIVEEVKNSGLRGRGGAGFSTGMKWSFMPKTEGARPHYLVVNADEGEPGTCKDREIMRFDPHKLVEGCLIAGFAVGAHAGYIYIRGEFYREAEHLQAAIDQAYAAGLIGANACGSGWAFDLYVHRGMGAYICGEESALIESLEGKKGQPRLKPPFPAGVGLYGCPTTVNNVESIAVVPTIMRRGASWFAGFGRPKNSGTKLFCISGHVNKPCNVEEEMSIPLKELIEKHAGGVRGGWNNLLGVIPGGCSVPVLPKETCDDVLMDFDALRDVRSGLGTAAVIVMDKSTDIVRAITRLSRFYKHESCGQCTPCREGTGWMWRLMERIDAGNARIDEIDLLEQVTRQVEGHTICALADAAAWPIQGLIRHFRPLMEAKIQARSQSAA
;
A
#
# COMPACT_ATOMS: atom_id res chain seq x y z
N MET A 1 19.26 -11.69 3.65
CA MET A 1 18.26 -12.63 3.10
C MET A 1 17.51 -13.24 4.27
N LEU A 2 16.21 -13.01 4.29
CA LEU A 2 15.25 -13.47 5.27
C LEU A 2 15.14 -14.98 5.18
N ARG A 3 15.33 -15.63 6.32
CA ARG A 3 15.16 -17.09 6.44
C ARG A 3 13.67 -17.41 6.36
N ASP A 4 13.33 -18.58 5.83
CA ASP A 4 11.91 -18.96 5.67
C ASP A 4 11.14 -19.01 6.99
N GLN A 5 11.80 -19.44 8.08
CA GLN A 5 11.24 -19.40 9.44
C GLN A 5 10.93 -17.99 9.96
N ASP A 6 11.51 -16.95 9.34
CA ASP A 6 11.32 -15.55 9.71
C ASP A 6 10.27 -14.85 8.83
N ARG A 7 9.71 -15.54 7.83
CA ARG A 7 8.59 -15.05 7.00
C ARG A 7 7.30 -15.08 7.81
N ILE A 8 6.53 -14.01 7.75
CA ILE A 8 5.21 -13.90 8.40
C ILE A 8 4.13 -14.52 7.53
N PHE A 9 4.21 -14.33 6.22
CA PHE A 9 3.23 -14.79 5.23
C PHE A 9 3.66 -16.14 4.65
N THR A 10 3.51 -17.18 5.46
CA THR A 10 4.05 -18.52 5.19
C THR A 10 3.31 -19.28 4.08
N ASN A 11 2.07 -18.91 3.73
CA ASN A 11 1.33 -19.48 2.60
C ASN A 11 1.10 -18.46 1.48
N LEU A 12 2.00 -17.47 1.32
CA LEU A 12 1.88 -16.41 0.31
C LEU A 12 1.64 -16.91 -1.12
N TYR A 13 2.02 -18.16 -1.43
CA TYR A 13 1.88 -18.75 -2.76
C TYR A 13 0.69 -19.72 -2.89
N GLY A 14 -0.10 -19.92 -1.84
CA GLY A 14 -1.26 -20.83 -1.87
C GLY A 14 -0.90 -22.30 -2.04
N LEU A 15 0.29 -22.71 -1.59
CA LEU A 15 0.78 -24.09 -1.70
C LEU A 15 0.18 -25.01 -0.62
N HIS A 16 -0.32 -24.42 0.48
CA HIS A 16 -0.95 -25.11 1.60
C HIS A 16 -2.42 -24.68 1.74
N ASP A 17 -3.17 -25.42 2.57
CA ASP A 17 -4.57 -25.12 2.88
C ASP A 17 -4.73 -23.71 3.47
N TRP A 18 -5.53 -22.86 2.83
CA TRP A 18 -5.83 -21.51 3.30
C TRP A 18 -6.91 -21.47 4.39
N GLY A 19 -7.69 -22.56 4.54
CA GLY A 19 -8.76 -22.66 5.53
C GLY A 19 -8.24 -22.80 6.96
N LEU A 20 -9.17 -22.81 7.92
CA LEU A 20 -8.85 -22.72 9.34
C LEU A 20 -7.85 -23.78 9.84
N LYS A 21 -7.99 -25.04 9.41
CA LYS A 21 -7.09 -26.12 9.82
C LYS A 21 -5.66 -25.88 9.34
N GLY A 22 -5.49 -25.51 8.07
CA GLY A 22 -4.20 -25.13 7.52
C GLY A 22 -3.61 -23.92 8.23
N ALA A 23 -4.41 -22.89 8.50
CA ALA A 23 -3.98 -21.68 9.20
C ALA A 23 -3.48 -22.00 10.64
N GLN A 24 -4.23 -22.79 11.39
CA GLN A 24 -3.83 -23.25 12.73
C GLN A 24 -2.54 -24.07 12.71
N ALA A 25 -2.35 -24.93 11.71
CA ALA A 25 -1.11 -25.68 11.54
C ALA A 25 0.12 -24.77 11.28
N ARG A 26 -0.10 -23.54 10.80
CA ARG A 26 0.94 -22.51 10.59
C ARG A 26 1.08 -21.55 11.78
N GLY A 27 0.33 -21.76 12.86
CA GLY A 27 0.37 -20.95 14.08
C GLY A 27 -0.55 -19.72 14.08
N ASP A 28 -1.48 -19.62 13.13
CA ASP A 28 -2.56 -18.62 13.23
C ASP A 28 -3.59 -19.07 14.27
N TRP A 29 -4.18 -18.10 14.98
CA TRP A 29 -5.07 -18.32 16.12
C TRP A 29 -4.42 -18.95 17.36
N ASP A 30 -3.10 -19.14 17.36
CA ASP A 30 -2.39 -19.64 18.54
C ASP A 30 -2.23 -18.53 19.59
N GLY A 31 -2.65 -18.83 20.82
CA GLY A 31 -2.56 -17.93 21.96
C GLY A 31 -3.36 -16.62 21.84
N THR A 32 -4.29 -16.48 20.89
CA THR A 32 -4.99 -15.20 20.65
C THR A 32 -5.71 -14.68 21.89
N LYS A 33 -6.38 -15.56 22.65
CA LYS A 33 -7.02 -15.18 23.92
C LYS A 33 -6.02 -14.56 24.91
N ALA A 34 -4.86 -15.21 25.10
CA ALA A 34 -3.82 -14.71 25.98
C ALA A 34 -3.25 -13.37 25.50
N ILE A 35 -3.19 -13.15 24.17
CA ILE A 35 -2.81 -11.84 23.60
C ILE A 35 -3.84 -10.77 24.01
N LEU A 36 -5.14 -11.05 23.91
CA LEU A 36 -6.19 -10.10 24.31
C LEU A 36 -6.15 -9.82 25.83
N GLU A 37 -5.89 -10.84 26.65
CA GLU A 37 -5.78 -10.72 28.11
C GLU A 37 -4.62 -9.82 28.58
N ARG A 38 -3.61 -9.54 27.72
CA ARG A 38 -2.57 -8.54 28.00
C ARG A 38 -3.15 -7.12 28.15
N GLY A 39 -4.33 -6.87 27.60
CA GLY A 39 -5.00 -5.58 27.63
C GLY A 39 -4.63 -4.65 26.46
N ARG A 40 -5.52 -3.71 26.18
CA ARG A 40 -5.48 -2.82 25.01
C ARG A 40 -4.18 -2.00 24.93
N ASP A 41 -3.81 -1.37 26.04
CA ASP A 41 -2.62 -0.52 26.12
C ASP A 41 -1.32 -1.33 25.90
N ALA A 42 -1.23 -2.54 26.43
CA ALA A 42 -0.06 -3.40 26.24
C ALA A 42 0.12 -3.82 24.77
N ILE A 43 -0.98 -4.08 24.06
CA ILE A 43 -0.94 -4.40 22.63
C ILE A 43 -0.50 -3.18 21.82
N VAL A 44 -1.06 -2.00 22.08
CA VAL A 44 -0.66 -0.76 21.39
C VAL A 44 0.82 -0.46 21.61
N GLU A 45 1.32 -0.59 22.85
CA GLU A 45 2.75 -0.39 23.13
C GLU A 45 3.64 -1.45 22.49
N GLU A 46 3.26 -2.73 22.46
CA GLU A 46 4.02 -3.77 21.75
C GLU A 46 4.15 -3.43 20.25
N VAL A 47 3.04 -3.03 19.61
CA VAL A 47 3.06 -2.64 18.18
C VAL A 47 3.87 -1.38 17.96
N LYS A 48 3.83 -0.40 18.88
CA LYS A 48 4.73 0.77 18.83
C LYS A 48 6.20 0.36 18.94
N ASN A 49 6.53 -0.49 19.90
CA ASN A 49 7.89 -0.97 20.16
C ASN A 49 8.44 -1.81 19.01
N SER A 50 7.58 -2.48 18.24
CA SER A 50 8.00 -3.23 17.05
C SER A 50 8.55 -2.34 15.94
N GLY A 51 8.28 -1.02 15.99
CA GLY A 51 8.65 -0.09 14.93
C GLY A 51 7.84 -0.26 13.64
N LEU A 52 6.71 -1.00 13.68
CA LEU A 52 5.85 -1.21 12.51
C LEU A 52 5.34 0.12 11.95
N ARG A 53 5.73 0.37 10.69
CA ARG A 53 5.22 1.47 9.85
C ARG A 53 4.15 0.97 8.89
N GLY A 54 3.18 1.83 8.59
CA GLY A 54 2.04 1.54 7.74
C GLY A 54 2.45 1.04 6.36
N ARG A 55 1.89 -0.10 5.96
CA ARG A 55 2.26 -0.87 4.77
C ARG A 55 1.46 -0.50 3.52
N GLY A 56 0.63 0.54 3.60
CA GLY A 56 -0.21 1.04 2.50
C GLY A 56 0.36 2.21 1.70
N GLY A 57 1.57 2.69 2.01
CA GLY A 57 2.19 3.80 1.26
C GLY A 57 2.82 4.88 2.12
N ALA A 58 2.04 5.48 3.01
CA ALA A 58 2.44 6.65 3.79
C ALA A 58 3.51 6.37 4.87
N GLY A 59 3.71 5.11 5.26
CA GLY A 59 4.74 4.74 6.24
C GLY A 59 4.55 5.35 7.63
N PHE A 60 3.35 5.75 8.03
CA PHE A 60 3.08 6.28 9.37
C PHE A 60 3.16 5.16 10.43
N SER A 61 3.65 5.44 11.64
CA SER A 61 3.75 4.42 12.70
C SER A 61 2.38 3.83 13.05
N THR A 62 2.21 2.51 12.89
CA THR A 62 0.93 1.83 13.09
C THR A 62 0.50 1.90 14.55
N GLY A 63 1.41 1.64 15.49
CA GLY A 63 1.10 1.73 16.92
C GLY A 63 0.81 3.17 17.37
N MET A 64 1.53 4.17 16.83
CA MET A 64 1.22 5.58 17.10
C MET A 64 -0.17 5.93 16.56
N LYS A 65 -0.54 5.43 15.38
CA LYS A 65 -1.87 5.66 14.79
C LYS A 65 -2.97 5.15 15.71
N TRP A 66 -2.79 3.95 16.26
CA TRP A 66 -3.75 3.35 17.18
C TRP A 66 -3.88 4.13 18.48
N SER A 67 -2.79 4.75 18.96
CA SER A 67 -2.82 5.60 20.16
C SER A 67 -3.66 6.87 20.03
N PHE A 68 -4.05 7.25 18.81
CA PHE A 68 -4.95 8.39 18.57
C PHE A 68 -6.43 8.07 18.79
N MET A 69 -6.78 6.78 18.86
CA MET A 69 -8.16 6.37 19.12
C MET A 69 -8.53 6.72 20.58
N PRO A 70 -9.77 7.13 20.86
CA PRO A 70 -10.20 7.42 22.22
C PRO A 70 -9.98 6.22 23.14
N LYS A 71 -9.42 6.46 24.33
CA LYS A 71 -9.13 5.39 25.31
C LYS A 71 -10.42 4.80 25.88
N THR A 72 -11.33 5.67 26.30
CA THR A 72 -12.64 5.30 26.84
C THR A 72 -13.66 5.27 25.72
N GLU A 73 -14.47 4.22 25.69
CA GLU A 73 -15.65 4.19 24.84
C GLU A 73 -16.60 5.32 25.26
N GLY A 74 -16.90 6.21 24.31
CA GLY A 74 -17.87 7.27 24.52
C GLY A 74 -19.27 6.83 24.08
N ALA A 75 -20.14 7.81 23.83
CA ALA A 75 -21.49 7.54 23.29
C ALA A 75 -21.48 6.95 21.86
N ARG A 76 -20.34 7.02 21.15
CA ARG A 76 -20.17 6.49 19.79
C ARG A 76 -19.26 5.26 19.83
N PRO A 77 -19.63 4.16 19.15
CA PRO A 77 -18.77 2.97 19.06
C PRO A 77 -17.47 3.32 18.32
N HIS A 78 -16.42 2.52 18.50
CA HIS A 78 -15.22 2.62 17.67
C HIS A 78 -15.27 1.60 16.55
N TYR A 79 -14.67 1.95 15.41
CA TYR A 79 -14.56 1.04 14.27
C TYR A 79 -13.10 0.81 13.88
N LEU A 80 -12.81 -0.44 13.52
CA LEU A 80 -11.66 -0.77 12.70
C LEU A 80 -12.09 -0.80 11.25
N VAL A 81 -11.34 -0.15 10.36
CA VAL A 81 -11.53 -0.31 8.92
C VAL A 81 -10.22 -0.78 8.31
N VAL A 82 -10.29 -1.88 7.57
CA VAL A 82 -9.16 -2.44 6.83
C VAL A 82 -9.27 -2.04 5.38
N ASN A 83 -8.24 -1.34 4.90
CA ASN A 83 -8.10 -0.96 3.52
C ASN A 83 -7.52 -2.12 2.71
N ALA A 84 -8.41 -2.78 1.96
CA ALA A 84 -8.13 -3.88 1.07
C ALA A 84 -8.51 -3.54 -0.39
N ASP A 85 -8.49 -2.25 -0.75
CA ASP A 85 -8.81 -1.78 -2.10
C ASP A 85 -7.67 -2.06 -3.10
N GLU A 86 -6.40 -1.92 -2.69
CA GLU A 86 -5.22 -2.23 -3.53
C GLU A 86 -5.37 -1.78 -5.01
N GLY A 87 -5.83 -0.53 -5.21
CA GLY A 87 -5.96 0.08 -6.53
C GLY A 87 -4.62 0.40 -7.21
N GLU A 88 -3.53 0.46 -6.45
CA GLU A 88 -2.22 0.97 -6.86
C GLU A 88 -1.57 0.08 -7.96
N PRO A 89 -1.28 0.63 -9.15
CA PRO A 89 -0.58 -0.08 -10.20
C PRO A 89 0.79 -0.62 -9.75
N GLY A 90 1.00 -1.91 -10.02
CA GLY A 90 2.18 -2.67 -9.60
C GLY A 90 2.01 -3.41 -8.27
N THR A 91 0.97 -3.10 -7.50
CA THR A 91 0.73 -3.70 -6.17
C THR A 91 -0.26 -4.87 -6.27
N CYS A 92 0.12 -6.02 -5.71
CA CYS A 92 -0.73 -7.20 -5.60
C CYS A 92 -0.40 -8.05 -4.37
N LYS A 93 0.11 -7.43 -3.30
CA LYS A 93 0.48 -8.07 -2.03
C LYS A 93 -0.74 -8.36 -1.15
N ASP A 94 -1.69 -7.44 -1.08
CA ASP A 94 -2.88 -7.53 -0.24
C ASP A 94 -3.82 -8.59 -0.82
N ARG A 95 -3.90 -8.66 -2.15
CA ARG A 95 -4.55 -9.75 -2.89
C ARG A 95 -4.08 -11.12 -2.45
N GLU A 96 -2.77 -11.36 -2.31
CA GLU A 96 -2.26 -12.67 -1.90
C GLU A 96 -2.58 -12.99 -0.44
N ILE A 97 -2.53 -11.99 0.46
CA ILE A 97 -2.92 -12.18 1.87
C ILE A 97 -4.40 -12.62 1.94
N MET A 98 -5.30 -11.91 1.25
CA MET A 98 -6.72 -12.22 1.26
C MET A 98 -7.05 -13.57 0.62
N ARG A 99 -6.28 -13.99 -0.39
CA ARG A 99 -6.55 -15.22 -1.12
C ARG A 99 -5.99 -16.47 -0.44
N PHE A 100 -4.81 -16.37 0.18
CA PHE A 100 -4.04 -17.52 0.60
C PHE A 100 -3.73 -17.59 2.10
N ASP A 101 -3.76 -16.47 2.82
CA ASP A 101 -3.64 -16.41 4.28
C ASP A 101 -4.75 -15.55 4.94
N PRO A 102 -6.04 -15.74 4.60
CA PRO A 102 -7.12 -14.87 5.09
C PRO A 102 -7.31 -14.94 6.60
N HIS A 103 -7.08 -16.10 7.24
CA HIS A 103 -7.20 -16.23 8.69
C HIS A 103 -6.22 -15.35 9.47
N LYS A 104 -5.02 -15.13 8.92
CA LYS A 104 -4.03 -14.22 9.51
C LYS A 104 -4.52 -12.78 9.52
N LEU A 105 -5.22 -12.36 8.47
CA LEU A 105 -5.89 -11.06 8.40
C LEU A 105 -7.05 -10.98 9.41
N VAL A 106 -7.91 -11.99 9.47
CA VAL A 106 -9.06 -12.03 10.39
C VAL A 106 -8.61 -11.98 11.86
N GLU A 107 -7.58 -12.75 12.22
CA GLU A 107 -6.97 -12.69 13.55
C GLU A 107 -6.37 -11.30 13.83
N GLY A 108 -5.68 -10.72 12.84
CA GLY A 108 -5.16 -9.36 12.92
C GLY A 108 -6.26 -8.33 13.16
N CYS A 109 -7.41 -8.47 12.51
CA CYS A 109 -8.58 -7.61 12.71
C CYS A 109 -9.09 -7.68 14.15
N LEU A 110 -9.17 -8.88 14.74
CA LEU A 110 -9.59 -9.05 16.13
C LEU A 110 -8.62 -8.35 17.09
N ILE A 111 -7.31 -8.60 16.96
CA ILE A 111 -6.30 -8.02 17.87
C ILE A 111 -6.25 -6.49 17.71
N ALA A 112 -6.23 -5.99 16.47
CA ALA A 112 -6.23 -4.55 16.21
C ALA A 112 -7.54 -3.89 16.69
N GLY A 113 -8.68 -4.53 16.43
CA GLY A 113 -9.99 -4.08 16.86
C GLY A 113 -10.07 -3.96 18.38
N PHE A 114 -9.67 -5.00 19.11
CA PHE A 114 -9.56 -4.96 20.56
C PHE A 114 -8.64 -3.84 21.03
N ALA A 115 -7.43 -3.71 20.47
CA ALA A 115 -6.47 -2.68 20.86
C ALA A 115 -7.07 -1.26 20.78
N VAL A 116 -7.85 -0.98 19.72
CA VAL A 116 -8.49 0.34 19.54
C VAL A 116 -9.89 0.44 20.16
N GLY A 117 -10.38 -0.59 20.84
CA GLY A 117 -11.70 -0.63 21.46
C GLY A 117 -12.85 -0.71 20.45
N ALA A 118 -12.60 -1.27 19.28
CA ALA A 118 -13.62 -1.53 18.27
C ALA A 118 -14.25 -2.90 18.47
N HIS A 119 -15.59 -2.92 18.51
CA HIS A 119 -16.41 -4.13 18.51
C HIS A 119 -16.83 -4.56 17.11
N ALA A 120 -16.60 -3.73 16.10
CA ALA A 120 -16.85 -4.04 14.71
C ALA A 120 -15.69 -3.62 13.82
N GLY A 121 -15.27 -4.53 12.95
CA GLY A 121 -14.32 -4.30 11.87
C GLY A 121 -15.01 -4.34 10.51
N TYR A 122 -14.57 -3.48 9.59
CA TYR A 122 -14.99 -3.56 8.19
C TYR A 122 -13.76 -3.74 7.30
N ILE A 123 -13.76 -4.77 6.48
CA ILE A 123 -12.76 -4.94 5.42
C ILE A 123 -13.35 -4.38 4.13
N TYR A 124 -12.83 -3.24 3.68
CA TYR A 124 -13.20 -2.65 2.42
C TYR A 124 -12.35 -3.27 1.32
N ILE A 125 -12.88 -4.27 0.63
CA ILE A 125 -12.19 -5.01 -0.43
C ILE A 125 -12.48 -4.39 -1.79
N ARG A 126 -11.46 -4.38 -2.65
CA ARG A 126 -11.58 -3.95 -4.04
C ARG A 126 -12.76 -4.62 -4.74
N GLY A 127 -13.50 -3.86 -5.55
CA GLY A 127 -14.63 -4.40 -6.31
C GLY A 127 -14.26 -5.55 -7.24
N GLU A 128 -13.11 -5.45 -7.90
CA GLU A 128 -12.60 -6.44 -8.86
C GLU A 128 -12.13 -7.73 -8.20
N PHE A 129 -11.84 -7.71 -6.89
CA PHE A 129 -11.36 -8.86 -6.11
C PHE A 129 -12.53 -9.74 -5.62
N TYR A 130 -13.38 -10.17 -6.55
CA TYR A 130 -14.58 -10.96 -6.22
C TYR A 130 -14.22 -12.32 -5.61
N ARG A 131 -13.26 -13.04 -6.19
CA ARG A 131 -12.85 -14.36 -5.68
C ARG A 131 -12.15 -14.26 -4.34
N GLU A 132 -11.32 -13.24 -4.17
CA GLU A 132 -10.67 -12.97 -2.90
C GLU A 132 -11.68 -12.55 -1.83
N ALA A 133 -12.76 -11.84 -2.20
CA ALA A 133 -13.87 -11.55 -1.29
C ALA A 133 -14.62 -12.82 -0.86
N GLU A 134 -14.90 -13.74 -1.79
CA GLU A 134 -15.53 -15.04 -1.48
C GLU A 134 -14.64 -15.86 -0.53
N HIS A 135 -13.34 -15.93 -0.80
CA HIS A 135 -12.38 -16.64 0.05
C HIS A 135 -12.29 -16.02 1.46
N LEU A 136 -12.21 -14.70 1.54
CA LEU A 136 -12.13 -13.98 2.80
C LEU A 136 -13.43 -14.14 3.61
N GLN A 137 -14.60 -14.05 2.96
CA GLN A 137 -15.88 -14.29 3.61
C GLN A 137 -15.96 -15.72 4.16
N ALA A 138 -15.52 -16.72 3.38
CA ALA A 138 -15.49 -18.11 3.86
C ALA A 138 -14.56 -18.29 5.07
N ALA A 139 -13.42 -17.60 5.13
CA ALA A 139 -12.54 -17.62 6.31
C ALA A 139 -13.16 -16.93 7.53
N ILE A 140 -13.92 -15.84 7.32
CA ILE A 140 -14.70 -15.16 8.35
C ILE A 140 -15.79 -16.10 8.89
N ASP A 141 -16.54 -16.76 8.01
CA ASP A 141 -17.58 -17.71 8.39
C ASP A 141 -16.99 -18.90 9.20
N GLN A 142 -15.82 -19.40 8.79
CA GLN A 142 -15.09 -20.43 9.54
C GLN A 142 -14.67 -19.92 10.94
N ALA A 143 -14.22 -18.66 11.05
CA ALA A 143 -13.86 -18.06 12.32
C ALA A 143 -15.07 -17.85 13.24
N TYR A 144 -16.23 -17.46 12.70
CA TYR A 144 -17.49 -17.41 13.44
C TYR A 144 -17.93 -18.80 13.91
N ALA A 145 -17.92 -19.80 13.02
CA ALA A 145 -18.32 -21.17 13.34
C ALA A 145 -17.44 -21.80 14.44
N ALA A 146 -16.16 -21.42 14.49
CA ALA A 146 -15.22 -21.87 15.51
C ALA A 146 -15.23 -21.03 16.80
N GLY A 147 -16.06 -19.98 16.89
CA GLY A 147 -16.11 -19.07 18.04
C GLY A 147 -14.84 -18.22 18.23
N LEU A 148 -14.06 -18.03 17.16
CA LEU A 148 -12.84 -17.20 17.16
C LEU A 148 -13.18 -15.71 17.09
N ILE A 149 -14.30 -15.37 16.45
CA ILE A 149 -14.90 -14.02 16.43
C ILE A 149 -16.41 -14.11 16.74
N GLY A 150 -17.08 -12.97 16.88
CA GLY A 150 -18.49 -12.86 17.26
C GLY A 150 -18.68 -12.43 18.71
N ALA A 151 -19.75 -12.88 19.35
CA ALA A 151 -20.18 -12.39 20.68
C ALA A 151 -19.16 -12.60 21.82
N ASN A 152 -18.28 -13.58 21.69
CA ASN A 152 -17.23 -13.88 22.67
C ASN A 152 -15.98 -14.41 21.94
N ALA A 153 -15.29 -13.51 21.25
CA ALA A 153 -14.15 -13.83 20.39
C ALA A 153 -13.06 -14.58 21.17
N CYS A 154 -12.71 -15.78 20.70
CA CYS A 154 -11.73 -16.69 21.33
C CYS A 154 -12.03 -17.01 22.81
N GLY A 155 -13.28 -16.86 23.27
CA GLY A 155 -13.64 -17.06 24.68
C GLY A 155 -12.99 -16.05 25.64
N SER A 156 -12.67 -14.85 25.15
CA SER A 156 -11.98 -13.78 25.90
C SER A 156 -12.91 -12.85 26.71
N GLY A 157 -14.22 -12.91 26.48
CA GLY A 157 -15.20 -11.95 26.98
C GLY A 157 -15.35 -10.70 26.09
N TRP A 158 -14.60 -10.60 24.99
CA TRP A 158 -14.71 -9.50 24.03
C TRP A 158 -15.63 -9.86 22.86
N ALA A 159 -16.59 -8.99 22.54
CA ALA A 159 -17.40 -9.13 21.33
C ALA A 159 -16.70 -8.46 20.15
N PHE A 160 -16.59 -9.14 19.00
CA PHE A 160 -16.01 -8.57 17.80
C PHE A 160 -16.62 -9.15 16.54
N ASP A 161 -17.30 -8.31 15.76
CA ASP A 161 -17.84 -8.67 14.45
C ASP A 161 -16.97 -8.14 13.31
N LEU A 162 -16.92 -8.89 12.21
CA LEU A 162 -16.12 -8.54 11.04
C LEU A 162 -16.95 -8.64 9.77
N TYR A 163 -17.04 -7.53 9.05
CA TYR A 163 -17.86 -7.39 7.85
C TYR A 163 -16.99 -7.16 6.63
N VAL A 164 -17.33 -7.78 5.50
CA VAL A 164 -16.71 -7.51 4.20
C VAL A 164 -17.60 -6.54 3.42
N HIS A 165 -17.03 -5.41 3.01
CA HIS A 165 -17.69 -4.43 2.15
C HIS A 165 -16.93 -4.35 0.83
N ARG A 166 -17.63 -4.52 -0.30
CA ARG A 166 -17.00 -4.48 -1.63
C ARG A 166 -17.11 -3.08 -2.23
N GLY A 167 -15.98 -2.53 -2.67
CA GLY A 167 -15.94 -1.35 -3.53
C GLY A 167 -16.43 -1.65 -4.96
N MET A 168 -16.24 -0.69 -5.86
CA MET A 168 -16.70 -0.82 -7.26
C MET A 168 -15.75 -0.14 -8.26
N GLY A 169 -14.45 -0.49 -8.21
CA GLY A 169 -13.46 -0.09 -9.21
C GLY A 169 -13.07 1.37 -9.19
N ALA A 170 -12.61 1.88 -8.04
CA ALA A 170 -12.15 3.25 -7.90
C ALA A 170 -10.91 3.34 -7.00
N TYR A 171 -9.74 3.60 -7.57
CA TYR A 171 -8.48 3.72 -6.82
C TYR A 171 -8.54 4.80 -5.74
N ILE A 172 -9.28 5.89 -5.98
CA ILE A 172 -9.46 6.94 -4.98
C ILE A 172 -10.17 6.44 -3.71
N CYS A 173 -11.00 5.39 -3.79
CA CYS A 173 -11.60 4.76 -2.61
C CYS A 173 -10.58 3.99 -1.77
N GLY A 174 -9.35 3.79 -2.26
CA GLY A 174 -8.22 3.33 -1.45
C GLY A 174 -7.61 4.42 -0.57
N GLU A 175 -7.99 5.70 -0.71
CA GLU A 175 -7.59 6.74 0.25
C GLU A 175 -8.41 6.61 1.54
N GLU A 176 -7.75 6.75 2.69
CA GLU A 176 -8.33 6.52 4.03
C GLU A 176 -9.72 7.15 4.26
N SER A 177 -9.91 8.42 3.90
CA SER A 177 -11.17 9.13 4.15
C SER A 177 -12.19 8.93 3.03
N ALA A 178 -11.74 8.77 1.78
CA ALA A 178 -12.61 8.38 0.67
C ALA A 178 -13.19 6.97 0.86
N LEU A 179 -12.39 6.05 1.41
CA LEU A 179 -12.81 4.71 1.77
C LEU A 179 -13.97 4.76 2.78
N ILE A 180 -13.82 5.59 3.81
CA ILE A 180 -14.87 5.82 4.81
C ILE A 180 -16.15 6.35 4.13
N GLU A 181 -16.04 7.37 3.28
CA GLU A 181 -17.21 7.93 2.58
C GLU A 181 -17.88 6.90 1.65
N SER A 182 -17.10 6.08 0.95
CA SER A 182 -17.63 4.99 0.13
C SER A 182 -18.36 3.95 0.98
N LEU A 183 -17.82 3.59 2.14
CA LEU A 183 -18.43 2.63 3.06
C LEU A 183 -19.73 3.17 3.66
N GLU A 184 -19.83 4.49 3.84
CA GLU A 184 -21.05 5.19 4.24
C GLU A 184 -22.12 5.25 3.14
N GLY A 185 -21.87 4.67 1.96
CA GLY A 185 -22.79 4.69 0.83
C GLY A 185 -22.80 6.00 0.05
N LYS A 186 -21.80 6.86 0.28
CA LYS A 186 -21.61 8.11 -0.48
C LYS A 186 -20.61 7.88 -1.61
N LYS A 187 -20.37 8.93 -2.40
CA LYS A 187 -19.26 8.92 -3.37
C LYS A 187 -17.94 8.86 -2.60
N GLY A 188 -16.96 8.11 -3.10
CA GLY A 188 -15.60 8.02 -2.55
C GLY A 188 -14.79 9.30 -2.77
N GLN A 189 -15.27 10.42 -2.23
CA GLN A 189 -14.61 11.72 -2.26
C GLN A 189 -13.96 11.95 -0.89
N PRO A 190 -12.63 12.13 -0.81
CA PRO A 190 -11.93 12.34 0.45
C PRO A 190 -12.50 13.48 1.31
N ARG A 191 -12.34 13.36 2.63
CA ARG A 191 -12.63 14.43 3.59
C ARG A 191 -11.39 15.31 3.76
N LEU A 192 -11.60 16.61 3.96
CA LEU A 192 -10.54 17.50 4.40
C LEU A 192 -10.10 17.11 5.82
N LYS A 193 -8.78 17.05 6.06
CA LYS A 193 -8.20 16.84 7.38
C LYS A 193 -7.71 18.20 7.90
N PRO A 194 -8.06 18.63 9.13
CA PRO A 194 -8.95 18.01 10.13
C PRO A 194 -10.46 18.14 9.82
N PRO A 195 -11.34 17.28 10.40
CA PRO A 195 -11.06 16.29 11.45
C PRO A 195 -10.44 14.99 10.94
N PHE A 196 -9.56 14.39 11.75
CA PHE A 196 -8.96 13.08 11.46
C PHE A 196 -9.93 11.93 11.76
N PRO A 197 -9.82 10.78 11.07
CA PRO A 197 -10.71 9.62 11.27
C PRO A 197 -10.76 9.10 12.72
N ALA A 198 -9.66 9.22 13.47
CA ALA A 198 -9.61 8.81 14.87
C ALA A 198 -10.59 9.61 15.76
N GLY A 199 -10.95 10.85 15.37
CA GLY A 199 -11.99 11.64 16.04
C GLY A 199 -13.36 11.52 15.37
N VAL A 200 -13.41 11.65 14.04
CA VAL A 200 -14.64 11.63 13.22
C VAL A 200 -14.39 10.85 11.93
N GLY A 201 -14.58 9.52 12.00
CA GLY A 201 -14.41 8.58 10.90
C GLY A 201 -15.75 8.03 10.41
N LEU A 202 -15.84 6.70 10.32
CA LEU A 202 -16.99 5.96 9.81
C LEU A 202 -18.26 6.23 10.61
N TYR A 203 -19.32 6.65 9.94
CA TYR A 203 -20.59 7.08 10.54
C TYR A 203 -20.41 8.20 11.59
N GLY A 204 -19.38 9.03 11.39
CA GLY A 204 -18.99 10.06 12.35
C GLY A 204 -18.42 9.50 13.65
N CYS A 205 -18.06 8.22 13.72
CA CYS A 205 -17.52 7.56 14.90
C CYS A 205 -15.98 7.46 14.84
N PRO A 206 -15.28 7.37 15.98
CA PRO A 206 -13.84 7.13 16.01
C PRO A 206 -13.45 5.91 15.17
N THR A 207 -12.55 6.08 14.21
CA THR A 207 -12.16 5.01 13.29
C THR A 207 -10.67 5.07 12.98
N THR A 208 -10.01 3.91 12.97
CA THR A 208 -8.68 3.77 12.36
C THR A 208 -8.78 2.99 11.06
N VAL A 209 -8.09 3.48 10.03
CA VAL A 209 -7.97 2.78 8.75
C VAL A 209 -6.56 2.22 8.61
N ASN A 210 -6.40 0.91 8.40
CA ASN A 210 -5.08 0.30 8.23
C ASN A 210 -5.08 -0.62 7.00
N ASN A 211 -3.95 -0.68 6.29
CA ASN A 211 -3.80 -1.59 5.16
C ASN A 211 -3.78 -3.06 5.63
N VAL A 212 -4.21 -3.99 4.76
CA VAL A 212 -4.24 -5.45 5.00
C VAL A 212 -2.92 -5.96 5.58
N GLU A 213 -1.78 -5.66 4.95
CA GLU A 213 -0.47 -6.14 5.41
C GLU A 213 -0.13 -5.61 6.81
N SER A 214 -0.47 -4.35 7.12
CA SER A 214 -0.25 -3.78 8.46
C SER A 214 -1.05 -4.49 9.55
N ILE A 215 -2.25 -4.98 9.24
CA ILE A 215 -3.10 -5.69 10.20
C ILE A 215 -2.67 -7.15 10.30
N ALA A 216 -2.41 -7.81 9.18
CA ALA A 216 -2.09 -9.23 9.14
C ALA A 216 -0.73 -9.58 9.78
N VAL A 217 0.22 -8.65 9.90
CA VAL A 217 1.48 -8.91 10.62
C VAL A 217 1.33 -8.86 12.14
N VAL A 218 0.28 -8.21 12.66
CA VAL A 218 0.12 -7.93 14.10
C VAL A 218 0.08 -9.21 14.94
N PRO A 219 -0.71 -10.25 14.60
CA PRO A 219 -0.74 -11.47 15.40
C PRO A 219 0.66 -12.08 15.59
N THR A 220 1.45 -12.12 14.52
CA THR A 220 2.81 -12.66 14.55
C THR A 220 3.76 -11.77 15.37
N ILE A 221 3.64 -10.45 15.29
CA ILE A 221 4.39 -9.52 16.16
C ILE A 221 4.05 -9.79 17.63
N MET A 222 2.77 -9.95 17.95
CA MET A 222 2.33 -10.22 19.32
C MET A 222 2.81 -11.57 19.86
N ARG A 223 2.94 -12.59 19.00
CA ARG A 223 3.47 -13.91 19.35
C ARG A 223 5.00 -13.96 19.45
N ARG A 224 5.71 -13.39 18.49
CA ARG A 224 7.18 -13.46 18.38
C ARG A 224 7.92 -12.34 19.12
N GLY A 225 7.19 -11.30 19.50
CA GLY A 225 7.70 -10.13 20.22
C GLY A 225 8.14 -9.00 19.30
N ALA A 226 7.98 -7.77 19.80
CA ALA A 226 8.35 -6.53 19.14
C ALA A 226 9.84 -6.48 18.79
N SER A 227 10.72 -6.96 19.68
CA SER A 227 12.17 -6.95 19.47
C SER A 227 12.60 -7.84 18.30
N TRP A 228 11.91 -8.97 18.08
CA TRP A 228 12.16 -9.84 16.92
C TRP A 228 11.83 -9.11 15.62
N PHE A 229 10.67 -8.46 15.54
CA PHE A 229 10.28 -7.70 14.34
C PHE A 229 11.16 -6.45 14.14
N ALA A 230 11.50 -5.75 15.22
CA ALA A 230 12.37 -4.59 15.21
C ALA A 230 13.83 -4.91 14.85
N GLY A 231 14.24 -6.18 15.02
CA GLY A 231 15.58 -6.67 14.68
C GLY A 231 15.85 -6.77 13.18
N PHE A 232 14.81 -6.65 12.34
CA PHE A 232 14.94 -6.61 10.88
C PHE A 232 14.95 -5.18 10.35
N GLY A 233 15.74 -4.95 9.31
CA GLY A 233 15.86 -3.66 8.63
C GLY A 233 16.62 -2.61 9.43
N ARG A 234 16.72 -1.39 8.88
CA ARG A 234 17.40 -0.28 9.54
C ARG A 234 16.55 0.34 10.66
N PRO A 235 17.16 1.06 11.61
CA PRO A 235 16.41 1.88 12.56
C PRO A 235 15.37 2.76 11.87
N LYS A 236 14.15 2.84 12.44
CA LYS A 236 12.97 3.51 11.87
C LYS A 236 12.40 2.87 10.60
N ASN A 237 12.93 1.73 10.16
CA ASN A 237 12.50 0.98 8.98
C ASN A 237 12.40 -0.51 9.30
N SER A 238 11.74 -0.80 10.42
CA SER A 238 11.72 -2.14 11.01
C SER A 238 10.79 -3.14 10.31
N GLY A 239 11.20 -4.40 10.36
CA GLY A 239 10.40 -5.56 10.03
C GLY A 239 10.60 -6.14 8.64
N THR A 240 9.66 -6.97 8.22
CA THR A 240 9.58 -7.51 6.86
C THR A 240 8.58 -6.71 6.03
N LYS A 241 8.66 -6.88 4.71
CA LYS A 241 7.77 -6.26 3.74
C LYS A 241 7.47 -7.21 2.59
N LEU A 242 6.22 -7.25 2.16
CA LEU A 242 5.86 -7.87 0.87
C LEU A 242 6.25 -6.93 -0.28
N PHE A 243 7.14 -7.40 -1.14
CA PHE A 243 7.56 -6.75 -2.37
C PHE A 243 6.82 -7.35 -3.56
N CYS A 244 6.26 -6.49 -4.42
CA CYS A 244 5.65 -6.92 -5.69
C CYS A 244 6.59 -6.54 -6.83
N ILE A 245 7.36 -7.49 -7.36
CA ILE A 245 8.34 -7.23 -8.43
C ILE A 245 7.67 -7.50 -9.77
N SER A 246 7.53 -6.45 -10.58
CA SER A 246 6.78 -6.44 -11.83
C SER A 246 7.57 -5.75 -12.96
N GLY A 247 7.03 -5.80 -14.18
CA GLY A 247 7.64 -5.18 -15.35
C GLY A 247 8.69 -6.06 -16.02
N HIS A 248 9.80 -5.47 -16.45
CA HIS A 248 10.83 -6.09 -17.29
C HIS A 248 11.87 -6.88 -16.48
N VAL A 249 11.40 -7.84 -15.69
CA VAL A 249 12.22 -8.86 -14.99
C VAL A 249 11.99 -10.24 -15.59
N ASN A 250 12.91 -11.17 -15.36
CA ASN A 250 12.80 -12.53 -15.92
C ASN A 250 11.69 -13.36 -15.25
N LYS A 251 11.45 -13.14 -13.95
CA LYS A 251 10.46 -13.86 -13.15
C LYS A 251 9.70 -12.89 -12.23
N PRO A 252 8.68 -12.16 -12.73
CA PRO A 252 7.85 -11.31 -11.88
C PRO A 252 7.24 -12.12 -10.73
N CYS A 253 7.28 -11.60 -9.52
CA CYS A 253 6.83 -12.33 -8.33
C CYS A 253 6.46 -11.40 -7.18
N ASN A 254 5.63 -11.91 -6.27
CA ASN A 254 5.50 -11.36 -4.93
C ASN A 254 6.43 -12.13 -4.00
N VAL A 255 7.13 -11.43 -3.12
CA VAL A 255 8.00 -12.07 -2.13
C VAL A 255 8.03 -11.25 -0.86
N GLU A 256 7.90 -11.90 0.29
CA GLU A 256 8.21 -11.26 1.57
C GLU A 256 9.72 -11.16 1.70
N GLU A 257 10.27 -10.04 2.14
CA GLU A 257 11.70 -9.97 2.39
C GLU A 257 11.98 -8.94 3.49
N GLU A 258 13.21 -8.92 3.98
CA GLU A 258 13.60 -7.96 5.01
C GLU A 258 13.48 -6.52 4.48
N MET A 259 12.99 -5.60 5.32
CA MET A 259 13.11 -4.17 5.04
C MET A 259 14.58 -3.80 4.89
N SER A 260 14.86 -2.74 4.13
CA SER A 260 16.23 -2.26 3.87
C SER A 260 17.13 -3.23 3.08
N ILE A 261 16.56 -4.25 2.42
CA ILE A 261 17.28 -5.03 1.39
C ILE A 261 17.72 -4.11 0.23
N PRO A 262 18.94 -4.26 -0.33
CA PRO A 262 19.33 -3.54 -1.54
C PRO A 262 18.38 -3.85 -2.72
N LEU A 263 17.93 -2.83 -3.45
CA LEU A 263 17.00 -3.00 -4.59
C LEU A 263 17.56 -3.96 -5.65
N LYS A 264 18.84 -3.83 -5.97
CA LYS A 264 19.52 -4.72 -6.90
C LYS A 264 19.50 -6.18 -6.43
N GLU A 265 19.83 -6.41 -5.16
CA GLU A 265 19.83 -7.75 -4.57
C GLU A 265 18.42 -8.38 -4.61
N LEU A 266 17.39 -7.60 -4.29
CA LEU A 266 16.00 -8.02 -4.36
C LEU A 266 15.62 -8.49 -5.77
N ILE A 267 15.93 -7.68 -6.80
CA ILE A 267 15.61 -8.00 -8.20
C ILE A 267 16.41 -9.20 -8.71
N GLU A 268 17.73 -9.22 -8.48
CA GLU A 268 18.61 -10.27 -8.98
C GLU A 268 18.29 -11.63 -8.37
N LYS A 269 18.02 -11.69 -7.06
CA LYS A 269 17.76 -12.94 -6.35
C LYS A 269 16.34 -13.47 -6.54
N HIS A 270 15.32 -12.63 -6.34
CA HIS A 270 13.93 -13.12 -6.28
C HIS A 270 13.22 -13.06 -7.62
N ALA A 271 13.53 -12.08 -8.47
CA ALA A 271 12.92 -11.91 -9.78
C ALA A 271 13.77 -12.45 -10.93
N GLY A 272 14.90 -13.10 -10.62
CA GLY A 272 15.83 -13.65 -11.60
C GLY A 272 16.55 -12.58 -12.44
N GLY A 273 16.63 -11.34 -11.96
CA GLY A 273 17.27 -10.23 -12.63
C GLY A 273 16.40 -9.52 -13.68
N VAL A 274 16.92 -8.39 -14.14
CA VAL A 274 16.34 -7.60 -15.23
C VAL A 274 16.42 -8.39 -16.54
N ARG A 275 15.42 -8.25 -17.41
CA ARG A 275 15.43 -8.86 -18.75
C ARG A 275 16.66 -8.38 -19.53
N GLY A 276 17.50 -9.30 -20.00
CA GLY A 276 18.76 -8.96 -20.67
C GLY A 276 19.92 -8.57 -19.73
N GLY A 277 19.76 -8.77 -18.43
CA GLY A 277 20.78 -8.49 -17.41
C GLY A 277 20.70 -7.08 -16.83
N TRP A 278 21.37 -6.86 -15.69
CA TRP A 278 21.31 -5.59 -14.93
C TRP A 278 21.73 -4.37 -15.75
N ASN A 279 22.68 -4.53 -16.67
CA ASN A 279 23.13 -3.46 -17.56
C ASN A 279 22.07 -3.01 -18.58
N ASN A 280 21.00 -3.80 -18.77
CA ASN A 280 19.86 -3.45 -19.60
C ASN A 280 18.79 -2.64 -18.82
N LEU A 281 18.99 -2.36 -17.53
CA LEU A 281 18.07 -1.53 -16.75
C LEU A 281 18.05 -0.09 -17.27
N LEU A 282 16.86 0.48 -17.41
CA LEU A 282 16.66 1.91 -17.68
C LEU A 282 16.33 2.66 -16.38
N GLY A 283 15.34 2.16 -15.64
CA GLY A 283 14.93 2.73 -14.37
C GLY A 283 13.90 1.87 -13.66
N VAL A 284 13.64 2.20 -12.40
CA VAL A 284 12.71 1.45 -11.54
C VAL A 284 11.78 2.42 -10.82
N ILE A 285 10.48 2.16 -10.82
CA ILE A 285 9.56 2.79 -9.87
C ILE A 285 9.51 1.89 -8.64
N PRO A 286 10.08 2.29 -7.49
CA PRO A 286 10.32 1.36 -6.38
C PRO A 286 9.08 1.04 -5.52
N GLY A 287 8.01 1.83 -5.61
CA GLY A 287 6.99 1.86 -4.57
C GLY A 287 5.53 1.90 -5.01
N GLY A 288 5.21 1.41 -6.21
CA GLY A 288 3.93 1.63 -6.87
C GLY A 288 3.97 2.88 -7.74
N CYS A 289 3.02 3.03 -8.66
CA CYS A 289 3.10 4.10 -9.64
C CYS A 289 3.00 5.52 -9.08
N SER A 290 2.68 5.68 -7.79
CA SER A 290 2.64 6.96 -7.09
C SER A 290 4.00 7.60 -6.86
N VAL A 291 5.11 6.83 -6.90
CA VAL A 291 6.43 7.37 -6.55
C VAL A 291 7.28 7.70 -7.78
N PRO A 292 8.22 8.66 -7.67
CA PRO A 292 9.17 8.98 -8.74
C PRO A 292 10.01 7.78 -9.18
N VAL A 293 10.23 7.64 -10.49
CA VAL A 293 11.17 6.68 -11.06
C VAL A 293 12.61 7.00 -10.63
N LEU A 294 13.39 5.96 -10.33
CA LEU A 294 14.82 6.01 -10.07
C LEU A 294 15.60 5.62 -11.33
N PRO A 295 16.67 6.36 -11.70
CA PRO A 295 17.57 5.94 -12.77
C PRO A 295 18.46 4.78 -12.30
N LYS A 296 19.00 4.01 -13.25
CA LYS A 296 19.85 2.83 -12.97
C LYS A 296 20.94 3.12 -11.93
N GLU A 297 21.62 4.26 -12.06
CA GLU A 297 22.77 4.62 -11.21
C GLU A 297 22.36 4.74 -9.74
N THR A 298 21.13 5.18 -9.45
CA THR A 298 20.60 5.20 -8.08
C THR A 298 20.16 3.80 -7.64
N CYS A 299 19.63 3.00 -8.56
CA CYS A 299 19.20 1.63 -8.29
C CYS A 299 20.35 0.67 -7.94
N ASP A 300 21.59 1.00 -8.29
CA ASP A 300 22.76 0.18 -8.01
C ASP A 300 22.97 -0.04 -6.50
N ASP A 301 22.73 0.99 -5.67
CA ASP A 301 23.07 0.98 -4.23
C ASP A 301 21.89 1.26 -3.29
N VAL A 302 20.72 1.67 -3.81
CA VAL A 302 19.59 2.09 -2.96
C VAL A 302 19.01 0.93 -2.17
N LEU A 303 18.66 1.20 -0.91
CA LEU A 303 17.97 0.25 -0.03
C LEU A 303 16.46 0.40 -0.15
N MET A 304 15.76 -0.73 -0.07
CA MET A 304 14.30 -0.80 -0.10
C MET A 304 13.70 -0.55 1.28
N ASP A 305 13.78 0.71 1.72
CA ASP A 305 13.09 1.21 2.90
C ASP A 305 12.57 2.63 2.73
N PHE A 306 11.74 3.11 3.67
CA PHE A 306 11.06 4.39 3.54
C PHE A 306 12.03 5.57 3.53
N ASP A 307 13.06 5.53 4.37
CA ASP A 307 13.95 6.68 4.54
C ASP A 307 14.99 6.75 3.41
N ALA A 308 15.60 5.64 3.01
CA ALA A 308 16.56 5.60 1.90
C ALA A 308 15.91 6.06 0.59
N LEU A 309 14.69 5.60 0.30
CA LEU A 309 13.98 5.99 -0.91
C LEU A 309 13.54 7.46 -0.89
N ARG A 310 13.15 7.98 0.28
CA ARG A 310 12.89 9.42 0.46
C ARG A 310 14.14 10.25 0.23
N ASP A 311 15.29 9.81 0.74
CA ASP A 311 16.55 10.55 0.65
C ASP A 311 17.06 10.65 -0.80
N VAL A 312 16.74 9.67 -1.65
CA VAL A 312 16.96 9.73 -3.12
C VAL A 312 15.79 10.37 -3.88
N ARG A 313 14.91 11.10 -3.18
CA ARG A 313 13.76 11.83 -3.74
C ARG A 313 12.79 10.95 -4.52
N SER A 314 12.55 9.75 -4.00
CA SER A 314 11.45 8.84 -4.37
C SER A 314 10.69 8.43 -3.10
N GLY A 315 10.05 7.26 -3.08
CA GLY A 315 9.37 6.73 -1.90
C GLY A 315 9.20 5.21 -1.97
N LEU A 316 9.07 4.57 -0.81
CA LEU A 316 8.80 3.13 -0.75
C LEU A 316 7.37 2.79 -1.16
N GLY A 317 6.42 3.70 -0.93
CA GLY A 317 5.00 3.48 -1.19
C GLY A 317 4.53 2.10 -0.70
N THR A 318 3.92 1.31 -1.58
CA THR A 318 3.42 -0.03 -1.27
C THR A 318 4.51 -1.12 -1.38
N ALA A 319 5.74 -0.75 -1.74
CA ALA A 319 6.83 -1.63 -2.15
C ALA A 319 6.54 -2.46 -3.42
N ALA A 320 5.75 -1.89 -4.33
CA ALA A 320 5.55 -2.42 -5.67
C ALA A 320 6.67 -1.92 -6.61
N VAL A 321 7.60 -2.81 -6.91
CA VAL A 321 8.78 -2.54 -7.74
C VAL A 321 8.43 -2.76 -9.21
N ILE A 322 8.30 -1.68 -9.98
CA ILE A 322 8.03 -1.72 -11.43
C ILE A 322 9.35 -1.48 -12.16
N VAL A 323 9.91 -2.54 -12.74
CA VAL A 323 11.20 -2.51 -13.44
C VAL A 323 11.00 -2.18 -14.91
N MET A 324 11.76 -1.23 -15.44
CA MET A 324 11.76 -0.87 -16.86
C MET A 324 13.17 -1.02 -17.44
N ASP A 325 13.29 -1.85 -18.47
CA ASP A 325 14.55 -2.02 -19.23
C ASP A 325 14.68 -0.97 -20.36
N LYS A 326 15.84 -0.92 -21.01
CA LYS A 326 16.18 0.05 -22.07
C LYS A 326 15.34 -0.07 -23.35
N SER A 327 14.57 -1.15 -23.52
CA SER A 327 13.63 -1.27 -24.64
C SER A 327 12.33 -0.48 -24.41
N THR A 328 12.14 0.08 -23.21
CA THR A 328 10.93 0.79 -22.83
C THR A 328 10.97 2.25 -23.28
N ASP A 329 9.89 2.70 -23.89
CA ASP A 329 9.61 4.13 -24.01
C ASP A 329 9.09 4.64 -22.65
N ILE A 330 10.00 5.13 -21.82
CA ILE A 330 9.67 5.59 -20.46
C ILE A 330 8.75 6.82 -20.48
N VAL A 331 8.85 7.69 -21.48
CA VAL A 331 7.95 8.86 -21.60
C VAL A 331 6.52 8.36 -21.82
N ARG A 332 6.32 7.40 -22.73
CA ARG A 332 5.02 6.75 -22.94
C ARG A 332 4.51 6.00 -21.71
N ALA A 333 5.40 5.31 -20.99
CA ALA A 333 5.03 4.61 -19.76
C ALA A 333 4.48 5.58 -18.70
N ILE A 334 5.18 6.70 -18.45
CA ILE A 334 4.71 7.72 -17.50
C ILE A 334 3.46 8.45 -18.03
N THR A 335 3.34 8.71 -19.33
CA THR A 335 2.09 9.24 -19.94
C THR A 335 0.90 8.33 -19.64
N ARG A 336 1.09 7.00 -19.68
CA ARG A 336 0.05 6.04 -19.32
C ARG A 336 -0.31 6.09 -17.84
N LEU A 337 0.64 6.38 -16.94
CA LEU A 337 0.38 6.62 -15.52
C LEU A 337 -0.37 7.94 -15.30
N SER A 338 0.01 9.02 -15.98
CA SER A 338 -0.74 10.28 -15.92
C SER A 338 -2.21 10.10 -16.36
N ARG A 339 -2.44 9.28 -17.40
CA ARG A 339 -3.80 8.90 -17.82
C ARG A 339 -4.55 8.11 -16.74
N PHE A 340 -3.87 7.21 -16.03
CA PHE A 340 -4.45 6.46 -14.90
C PHE A 340 -4.91 7.44 -13.81
N TYR A 341 -4.05 8.35 -13.36
CA TYR A 341 -4.44 9.33 -12.32
C TYR A 341 -5.55 10.29 -12.76
N LYS A 342 -5.59 10.67 -14.05
CA LYS A 342 -6.71 11.43 -14.62
C LYS A 342 -8.03 10.64 -14.61
N HIS A 343 -7.96 9.31 -14.78
CA HIS A 343 -9.14 8.45 -14.78
C HIS A 343 -9.65 8.20 -13.36
N GLU A 344 -8.72 7.95 -12.45
CA GLU A 344 -8.98 7.56 -11.07
C GLU A 344 -9.10 8.74 -10.08
N SER A 345 -9.10 9.97 -10.58
CA SER A 345 -9.38 11.15 -9.76
C SER A 345 -10.89 11.29 -9.53
N CYS A 346 -11.32 11.47 -8.27
CA CYS A 346 -12.72 11.70 -7.92
C CYS A 346 -13.27 13.07 -8.34
N GLY A 347 -12.39 13.98 -8.82
CA GLY A 347 -12.77 15.29 -9.32
C GLY A 347 -13.25 16.29 -8.25
N GLN A 348 -13.06 16.03 -6.96
CA GLN A 348 -13.56 16.91 -5.89
C GLN A 348 -12.81 18.27 -5.85
N CYS A 349 -11.49 18.25 -5.67
CA CYS A 349 -10.68 19.48 -5.59
C CYS A 349 -10.20 19.94 -6.97
N THR A 350 -10.33 21.23 -7.25
CA THR A 350 -9.99 21.82 -8.56
C THR A 350 -8.55 21.56 -9.00
N PRO A 351 -7.51 21.71 -8.15
CA PRO A 351 -6.13 21.50 -8.61
C PRO A 351 -5.90 20.06 -9.08
N CYS A 352 -6.48 19.06 -8.41
CA CYS A 352 -6.41 17.68 -8.89
C CYS A 352 -7.29 17.46 -10.14
N ARG A 353 -8.57 17.87 -10.10
CA ARG A 353 -9.54 17.63 -11.17
C ARG A 353 -9.06 18.18 -12.52
N GLU A 354 -8.63 19.43 -12.53
CA GLU A 354 -8.18 20.09 -13.75
C GLU A 354 -6.71 19.80 -14.04
N GLY A 355 -5.87 19.80 -13.00
CA GLY A 355 -4.43 19.63 -13.14
C GLY A 355 -4.04 18.25 -13.63
N THR A 356 -4.66 17.16 -13.17
CA THR A 356 -4.35 15.81 -13.67
C THR A 356 -4.73 15.64 -15.15
N GLY A 357 -5.86 16.21 -15.56
CA GLY A 357 -6.26 16.27 -16.97
C GLY A 357 -5.31 17.11 -17.83
N TRP A 358 -4.84 18.25 -17.30
CA TRP A 358 -3.87 19.09 -18.00
C TRP A 358 -2.50 18.43 -18.13
N MET A 359 -1.97 17.88 -17.03
CA MET A 359 -0.71 17.14 -17.00
C MET A 359 -0.72 15.97 -18.00
N TRP A 360 -1.81 15.18 -18.04
CA TRP A 360 -1.93 14.08 -19.01
C TRP A 360 -1.91 14.59 -20.47
N ARG A 361 -2.63 15.67 -20.80
CA ARG A 361 -2.62 16.24 -22.16
C ARG A 361 -1.25 16.78 -22.56
N LEU A 362 -0.51 17.40 -21.65
CA LEU A 362 0.87 17.83 -21.89
C LEU A 362 1.79 16.62 -22.11
N MET A 363 1.69 15.61 -21.25
CA MET A 363 2.45 14.36 -21.38
C MET A 363 2.17 13.63 -22.69
N GLU A 364 0.91 13.55 -23.12
CA GLU A 364 0.51 12.95 -24.40
C GLU A 364 1.12 13.69 -25.60
N ARG A 365 1.15 15.03 -25.55
CA ARG A 365 1.81 15.85 -26.57
C ARG A 365 3.32 15.66 -26.60
N ILE A 366 3.97 15.62 -25.43
CA ILE A 366 5.42 15.38 -25.32
C ILE A 366 5.76 13.97 -25.81
N ASP A 367 4.97 12.96 -25.45
CA ASP A 367 5.16 11.58 -25.90
C ASP A 367 5.10 11.46 -27.43
N ALA A 368 4.15 12.18 -28.06
CA ALA A 368 4.01 12.27 -29.52
C ALA A 368 5.05 13.20 -30.20
N GLY A 369 5.89 13.90 -29.42
CA GLY A 369 6.82 14.91 -29.91
C GLY A 369 6.15 16.21 -30.42
N ASN A 370 4.86 16.40 -30.15
CA ASN A 370 4.07 17.57 -30.56
C ASN A 370 4.00 18.65 -29.45
N ALA A 371 5.16 18.99 -28.90
CA ALA A 371 5.34 19.98 -27.85
C ALA A 371 6.59 20.80 -28.14
N ARG A 372 6.74 21.96 -27.51
CA ARG A 372 8.00 22.70 -27.49
C ARG A 372 8.81 22.36 -26.24
N ILE A 373 10.12 22.60 -26.28
CA ILE A 373 11.02 22.28 -25.16
C ILE A 373 10.62 23.07 -23.89
N ASP A 374 10.17 24.33 -24.02
CA ASP A 374 9.67 25.15 -22.90
C ASP A 374 8.42 24.57 -22.23
N GLU A 375 7.68 23.69 -22.92
CA GLU A 375 6.51 23.04 -22.33
C GLU A 375 6.88 21.97 -21.30
N ILE A 376 8.13 21.48 -21.28
CA ILE A 376 8.63 20.62 -20.21
C ILE A 376 8.72 21.40 -18.89
N ASP A 377 9.21 22.65 -18.95
CA ASP A 377 9.29 23.52 -17.77
C ASP A 377 7.90 23.95 -17.31
N LEU A 378 6.99 24.24 -18.25
CA LEU A 378 5.58 24.48 -17.93
C LEU A 378 4.97 23.27 -17.22
N LEU A 379 5.18 22.06 -17.74
CA LEU A 379 4.68 20.84 -17.12
C LEU A 379 5.23 20.68 -15.69
N GLU A 380 6.52 20.94 -15.47
CA GLU A 380 7.09 20.92 -14.12
C GLU A 380 6.40 21.92 -13.20
N GLN A 381 6.15 23.16 -13.65
CA GLN A 381 5.41 24.16 -12.88
C GLN A 381 4.00 23.69 -12.53
N VAL A 382 3.29 23.08 -13.49
CA VAL A 382 1.95 22.52 -13.25
C VAL A 382 1.99 21.43 -12.18
N THR A 383 2.98 20.53 -12.23
CA THR A 383 3.10 19.47 -11.20
C THR A 383 3.22 20.06 -9.79
N ARG A 384 3.98 21.15 -9.63
CA ARG A 384 4.17 21.84 -8.34
C ARG A 384 2.94 22.63 -7.87
N GLN A 385 2.10 23.08 -8.80
CA GLN A 385 0.82 23.73 -8.46
C GLN A 385 -0.24 22.71 -8.04
N VAL A 386 -0.15 21.48 -8.54
CA VAL A 386 -1.04 20.37 -8.17
C VAL A 386 -0.62 19.78 -6.81
N GLU A 387 0.68 19.53 -6.65
CA GLU A 387 1.26 19.01 -5.41
C GLU A 387 0.99 19.95 -4.22
N GLY A 388 0.57 19.38 -3.10
CA GLY A 388 0.36 20.12 -1.84
C GLY A 388 -0.85 21.06 -1.79
N HIS A 389 -1.57 21.28 -2.90
CA HIS A 389 -2.74 22.18 -2.96
C HIS A 389 -4.08 21.43 -3.09
N THR A 390 -4.13 20.19 -2.60
CA THR A 390 -5.29 19.30 -2.79
C THR A 390 -5.74 18.66 -1.47
N ILE A 391 -6.92 18.04 -1.50
CA ILE A 391 -7.54 17.46 -0.29
C ILE A 391 -6.81 16.18 0.15
N CYS A 392 -6.31 15.39 -0.80
CA CYS A 392 -5.67 14.11 -0.54
C CYS A 392 -4.41 13.91 -1.39
N ALA A 393 -3.59 12.94 -1.01
CA ALA A 393 -2.30 12.67 -1.67
C ALA A 393 -2.39 12.06 -3.08
N LEU A 394 -3.60 11.86 -3.66
CA LEU A 394 -3.71 11.41 -5.06
C LEU A 394 -3.06 12.40 -6.02
N ALA A 395 -3.16 13.70 -5.73
CA ALA A 395 -2.60 14.72 -6.60
C ALA A 395 -1.06 14.70 -6.57
N ASP A 396 -0.47 14.50 -5.39
CA ASP A 396 0.97 14.29 -5.23
C ASP A 396 1.40 13.04 -6.00
N ALA A 397 0.66 11.93 -5.84
CA ALA A 397 0.88 10.69 -6.59
C ALA A 397 0.74 10.85 -8.12
N ALA A 398 -0.06 11.80 -8.59
CA ALA A 398 -0.18 12.12 -10.01
C ALA A 398 0.96 13.01 -10.54
N ALA A 399 1.50 13.88 -9.68
CA ALA A 399 2.58 14.82 -10.00
C ALA A 399 3.96 14.15 -9.95
N TRP A 400 4.22 13.33 -8.94
CA TRP A 400 5.53 12.73 -8.65
C TRP A 400 6.11 11.86 -9.78
N PRO A 401 5.34 11.04 -10.52
CA PRO A 401 5.88 10.25 -11.64
C PRO A 401 6.40 11.15 -12.77
N ILE A 402 5.69 12.26 -13.03
CA ILE A 402 6.09 13.26 -14.03
C ILE A 402 7.34 14.01 -13.55
N GLN A 403 7.36 14.44 -12.28
CA GLN A 403 8.54 15.10 -11.71
C GLN A 403 9.77 14.18 -11.74
N GLY A 404 9.62 12.89 -11.44
CA GLY A 404 10.68 11.89 -11.56
C GLY A 404 11.17 11.73 -13.00
N LEU A 405 10.24 11.66 -13.96
CA LEU A 405 10.57 11.61 -15.39
C LEU A 405 11.38 12.84 -15.83
N ILE A 406 10.91 14.04 -15.51
CA ILE A 406 11.61 15.29 -15.88
C ILE A 406 13.00 15.31 -15.25
N ARG A 407 13.12 14.97 -13.96
CA ARG A 407 14.39 15.04 -13.24
C ARG A 407 15.47 14.11 -13.80
N HIS A 408 15.08 12.90 -14.22
CA HIS A 408 16.04 11.84 -14.58
C HIS A 408 16.11 11.56 -16.08
N PHE A 409 15.07 11.89 -16.83
CA PHE A 409 14.90 11.49 -18.23
C PHE A 409 14.45 12.66 -19.14
N ARG A 410 14.60 13.91 -18.71
CA ARG A 410 14.38 15.09 -19.58
C ARG A 410 15.10 15.01 -20.93
N PRO A 411 16.36 14.53 -21.05
CA PRO A 411 16.99 14.35 -22.35
C PRO A 411 16.19 13.46 -23.31
N LEU A 412 15.51 12.43 -22.81
CA LEU A 412 14.66 11.57 -23.63
C LEU A 412 13.36 12.28 -24.06
N MET A 413 12.83 13.16 -23.23
CA MET A 413 11.67 14.01 -23.58
C MET A 413 12.04 15.03 -24.66
N GLU A 414 13.19 15.69 -24.52
CA GLU A 414 13.70 16.66 -25.51
C GLU A 414 14.00 15.98 -26.85
N ALA A 415 14.63 14.79 -26.82
CA ALA A 415 14.91 14.02 -28.02
C ALA A 415 13.64 13.66 -28.81
N LYS A 416 12.54 13.30 -28.13
CA LYS A 416 11.23 13.04 -28.78
C LYS A 416 10.69 14.28 -29.50
N ILE A 417 10.76 15.44 -28.85
CA ILE A 417 10.31 16.72 -29.42
C ILE A 417 11.15 17.08 -30.66
N GLN A 418 12.47 16.95 -30.55
CA GLN A 418 13.41 17.29 -31.63
C GLN A 418 13.28 16.36 -32.85
N ALA A 419 13.14 15.05 -32.62
CA ALA A 419 12.98 14.07 -33.71
C ALA A 419 11.74 14.34 -34.57
N ARG A 420 10.62 14.76 -33.94
CA ARG A 420 9.40 15.16 -34.65
C ARG A 420 9.61 16.44 -35.46
N SER A 421 10.32 17.41 -34.88
CA SER A 421 10.59 18.71 -35.52
C SER A 421 11.45 18.54 -36.77
N GLN A 422 12.45 17.64 -36.73
CA GLN A 422 13.28 17.27 -37.88
C GLN A 422 12.52 16.49 -38.96
N SER A 423 11.49 15.73 -38.59
CA SER A 423 10.67 14.99 -39.56
C SER A 423 9.59 15.88 -40.24
N ALA A 424 9.32 17.05 -39.67
CA ALA A 424 8.31 18.00 -40.15
C ALA A 424 8.91 19.17 -40.95
N ALA A 425 10.23 19.38 -40.86
CA ALA A 425 11.03 20.27 -41.69
C ALA A 425 11.55 19.52 -42.91
#